data_AF-A0A1D6F784-F1
#
_entry.id   AF-A0A1D6F784-F1
#
_cell.length_a   1.000
_cell.length_b   1.000
_cell.length_c   1.000
_cell.angle_alpha   90.00
_cell.angle_beta   90.00
_cell.angle_gamma   90.00
#
_symmetry.space_group_name_H-M   'P 1'
#
loop_
_entity.id
_entity.type
_entity.pdbx_description
1 polymer ?
#
loop_
_entity_poly.entity_id
_entity_poly.type
_entity_poly.pdbx_seq_one_letter_code
_entity_poly.pdbx_strand_id
1 'polypeptide(L)'
;MRTVREKADLVSDSQRIKYTIETFTKGIHDARTYLNTLQQLRIKSGLIDHIGIEPLMMEALEKIEKDIKKPLLRSDKKNMATLMAEFDKINAKLGIRKEDLPKIKQELEFEIAKSELTELKKECVEAMETQLKREEFQDEEMPDVRKQDIRNFL
;
A
#
# COMPACT_ATOMS: atom_id res chain seq x y z
N MET A 1 4.67 -17.03 1.76
CA MET A 1 4.79 -15.80 0.93
C MET A 1 5.83 -14.85 1.50
N ARG A 2 5.74 -14.42 2.77
CA ARG A 2 6.80 -13.63 3.43
C ARG A 2 8.19 -14.21 3.22
N THR A 3 8.34 -15.52 3.39
CA THR A 3 9.62 -16.24 3.29
C THR A 3 10.37 -16.09 1.96
N VAL A 4 9.70 -15.89 0.81
CA VAL A 4 10.40 -15.82 -0.49
C VAL A 4 10.77 -14.38 -0.82
N ARG A 5 9.87 -13.42 -0.59
CA ARG A 5 10.19 -11.99 -0.72
C ARG A 5 11.29 -11.59 0.27
N GLU A 6 11.23 -12.08 1.51
CA GLU A 6 12.29 -11.87 2.52
C GLU A 6 13.62 -12.50 2.09
N LYS A 7 13.61 -13.74 1.56
CA LYS A 7 14.83 -14.38 1.04
C LYS A 7 15.41 -13.66 -0.19
N ALA A 8 14.57 -13.05 -1.02
CA ALA A 8 14.95 -12.32 -2.22
C ALA A 8 15.19 -10.81 -1.98
N ASP A 9 15.13 -10.36 -0.72
CA ASP A 9 15.26 -8.95 -0.32
C ASP A 9 14.30 -8.00 -1.07
N LEU A 10 13.10 -8.51 -1.41
CA LEU A 10 12.07 -7.75 -2.11
C LEU A 10 11.24 -6.94 -1.12
N VAL A 11 11.22 -5.62 -1.31
CA VAL A 11 10.40 -4.69 -0.51
C VAL A 11 8.90 -4.96 -0.69
N SER A 12 8.18 -5.07 0.43
CA SER A 12 6.72 -5.10 0.45
C SER A 12 6.13 -3.77 -0.04
N ASP A 13 4.89 -3.80 -0.54
CA ASP A 13 4.19 -2.58 -0.97
C ASP A 13 4.05 -1.58 0.17
N SER A 14 3.85 -2.05 1.40
CA SER A 14 3.82 -1.18 2.58
C SER A 14 5.14 -0.44 2.80
N GLN A 15 6.28 -1.09 2.58
CA GLN A 15 7.61 -0.48 2.67
C GLN A 15 7.81 0.49 1.53
N ARG A 16 7.38 0.15 0.31
CA ARG A 16 7.44 1.05 -0.85
C ARG A 16 6.61 2.32 -0.64
N ILE A 17 5.38 2.18 -0.12
CA ILE A 17 4.51 3.32 0.22
C ILE A 17 5.16 4.19 1.29
N LYS A 18 5.67 3.57 2.36
CA LYS A 18 6.38 4.31 3.43
C LYS A 18 7.59 5.08 2.89
N TYR A 19 8.43 4.41 2.11
CA TYR A 19 9.61 5.03 1.48
C TYR A 19 9.22 6.20 0.57
N THR A 20 8.15 6.04 -0.22
CA THR A 20 7.63 7.10 -1.10
C THR A 20 7.17 8.30 -0.26
N ILE A 21 6.36 8.08 0.78
CA ILE A 21 5.91 9.14 1.68
C ILE A 21 7.10 9.86 2.30
N GLU A 22 8.06 9.13 2.87
CA GLU A 22 9.24 9.71 3.50
C GLU A 22 10.08 10.54 2.52
N THR A 23 10.24 10.06 1.29
CA THR A 23 11.01 10.74 0.24
C THR A 23 10.35 12.06 -0.16
N PHE A 24 9.05 12.04 -0.46
CA PHE A 24 8.34 13.21 -0.97
C PHE A 24 7.91 14.20 0.12
N THR A 25 7.91 13.78 1.39
CA THR A 25 7.59 14.67 2.51
C THR A 25 8.82 15.13 3.30
N LYS A 26 10.01 14.74 2.86
CA LYS A 26 11.28 15.16 3.45
C LYS A 26 11.41 16.68 3.39
N GLY A 27 11.68 17.30 4.53
CA GLY A 27 11.84 18.76 4.64
C GLY A 27 10.54 19.56 4.68
N ILE A 28 9.36 18.92 4.54
CA ILE A 28 8.09 19.62 4.72
C ILE A 28 7.85 19.84 6.22
N HIS A 29 7.89 21.09 6.67
CA HIS A 29 7.82 21.45 8.09
C HIS A 29 6.40 21.72 8.57
N ASP A 30 5.51 22.24 7.73
CA ASP A 30 4.12 22.54 8.07
C ASP A 30 3.20 21.35 7.79
N ALA A 31 2.17 21.20 8.62
CA ALA A 31 1.24 20.08 8.55
C ALA A 31 0.35 20.16 7.30
N ARG A 32 -0.04 21.35 6.86
CA ARG A 32 -0.92 21.55 5.70
C ARG A 32 -0.26 21.07 4.41
N THR A 33 0.95 21.53 4.13
CA THR A 33 1.72 21.11 2.95
C THR A 33 2.05 19.62 3.02
N TYR A 34 2.25 19.08 4.22
CA TYR A 34 2.45 17.64 4.41
C TYR A 34 1.20 16.85 4.02
N LEU A 35 0.02 17.21 4.52
CA LEU A 35 -1.24 16.54 4.17
C LEU A 35 -1.59 16.70 2.69
N ASN A 36 -1.40 17.90 2.11
CA ASN A 36 -1.57 18.12 0.68
C ASN A 36 -0.65 17.20 -0.13
N THR A 37 0.62 17.07 0.26
CA THR A 37 1.57 16.16 -0.42
C THR A 37 1.11 14.70 -0.32
N LEU A 38 0.62 14.26 0.84
CA LEU A 38 0.06 12.91 0.99
C LEU A 38 -1.16 12.68 0.07
N GLN A 39 -2.06 13.66 0.00
CA GLN A 39 -3.22 13.61 -0.91
C GLN A 39 -2.77 13.51 -2.38
N GLN A 40 -1.77 14.30 -2.79
CA GLN A 40 -1.24 14.22 -4.15
C GLN A 40 -0.59 12.87 -4.45
N LEU A 41 0.15 12.30 -3.50
CA LEU A 41 0.71 10.95 -3.64
C LEU A 41 -0.39 9.90 -3.79
N ARG A 42 -1.43 9.96 -2.96
CA ARG A 42 -2.59 9.07 -3.04
C ARG A 42 -3.24 9.13 -4.42
N ILE A 43 -3.54 10.33 -4.91
CA ILE A 43 -4.17 10.56 -6.23
C ILE A 43 -3.29 10.00 -7.36
N LYS A 44 -1.98 10.27 -7.32
CA LYS A 44 -1.03 9.74 -8.32
C LYS A 44 -0.94 8.22 -8.31
N SER A 45 -1.16 7.59 -7.16
CA SER A 45 -1.25 6.13 -7.02
C SER A 45 -2.61 5.55 -7.40
N GLY A 46 -3.57 6.37 -7.85
CA GLY A 46 -4.92 5.91 -8.25
C GLY A 46 -5.80 5.47 -7.07
N LEU A 47 -5.39 5.72 -5.83
CA LEU A 47 -6.19 5.42 -4.65
C LEU A 47 -7.24 6.53 -4.50
N ILE A 48 -8.53 6.23 -4.41
CA ILE A 48 -9.62 7.22 -4.32
C ILE A 48 -10.13 7.33 -2.88
N ASP A 49 -10.37 8.55 -2.39
CA ASP A 49 -10.97 8.80 -1.07
C ASP A 49 -12.50 8.62 -1.13
N HIS A 50 -12.94 7.36 -1.12
CA HIS A 50 -14.37 7.02 -1.20
C HIS A 50 -15.17 7.38 0.06
N ILE A 51 -14.49 7.52 1.20
CA ILE A 51 -15.14 7.75 2.51
C ILE A 51 -15.07 9.22 2.96
N GLY A 52 -14.36 10.07 2.21
CA GLY A 52 -14.24 11.51 2.51
C GLY A 52 -13.40 11.79 3.74
N ILE A 53 -12.34 11.02 3.99
CA ILE A 53 -11.47 11.23 5.15
C ILE A 53 -10.60 12.48 5.00
N GLU A 54 -10.13 12.80 3.80
CA GLU A 54 -9.20 13.91 3.59
C GLU A 54 -9.83 15.28 3.81
N PRO A 55 -11.07 15.57 3.34
CA PRO A 55 -11.77 16.80 3.69
C PRO A 55 -11.94 16.96 5.21
N LEU A 56 -12.27 15.88 5.93
CA LEU A 56 -12.41 15.93 7.39
C LEU A 56 -11.07 16.21 8.09
N MET A 57 -9.98 15.62 7.60
CA MET A 57 -8.64 15.90 8.12
C MET A 57 -8.22 17.35 7.88
N MET A 58 -8.51 17.89 6.69
CA MET A 58 -8.22 19.28 6.37
C MET A 58 -9.05 20.26 7.19
N GLU A 59 -10.33 19.95 7.43
CA GLU A 59 -11.20 20.76 8.30
C GLU A 59 -10.68 20.77 9.75
N ALA A 60 -10.25 19.62 10.27
CA ALA A 60 -9.65 19.52 11.60
C ALA A 60 -8.36 20.34 11.71
N LEU A 61 -7.49 20.26 10.69
CA LEU A 61 -6.29 21.08 10.63
C LEU A 61 -6.61 22.58 10.59
N GLU A 62 -7.57 22.99 9.77
CA GLU A 62 -7.97 24.38 9.64
C GLU A 62 -8.50 24.96 10.96
N LYS A 63 -9.26 24.19 11.74
CA LYS A 63 -9.71 24.59 13.09
C LYS A 63 -8.53 24.90 14.01
N ILE A 64 -7.54 24.02 14.05
CA ILE A 64 -6.35 24.21 14.89
C ILE A 64 -5.53 25.41 14.42
N GLU A 65 -5.33 25.57 13.11
CA GLU A 65 -4.61 26.71 12.54
C GLU A 65 -5.30 28.05 12.86
N LYS A 66 -6.63 28.09 12.86
CA LYS A 66 -7.42 29.26 13.28
C LYS A 66 -7.23 29.57 14.78
N ASP A 67 -7.24 28.54 15.63
CA ASP A 67 -7.08 28.72 17.08
C ASP A 67 -5.68 29.24 17.44
N ILE A 68 -4.63 28.73 16.79
CA ILE A 68 -3.25 29.16 17.03
C ILE A 68 -2.82 30.38 16.21
N LYS A 69 -3.67 30.82 15.26
CA LYS A 69 -3.46 31.97 14.36
C LYS A 69 -2.18 31.91 13.52
N LYS A 70 -1.70 30.71 13.24
CA LYS A 70 -0.51 30.47 12.42
C LYS A 70 -0.58 29.07 11.79
N PRO A 71 0.16 28.80 10.69
CA PRO A 71 0.29 27.45 10.17
C PRO A 71 0.82 26.49 11.24
N LEU A 72 0.24 25.29 11.30
CA LEU A 72 0.67 24.28 12.26
C LEU A 72 1.99 23.65 11.79
N LEU A 73 3.05 23.80 12.59
CA LEU A 73 4.32 23.13 12.34
C LEU A 73 4.28 21.70 12.87
N ARG A 74 4.81 20.74 12.11
CA ARG A 74 4.96 19.33 12.52
C ARG A 74 5.88 19.14 13.74
N SER A 75 6.74 20.12 14.01
CA SER A 75 7.59 20.16 15.21
C SER A 75 6.86 20.64 16.47
N ASP A 76 5.67 21.26 16.31
CA ASP A 76 4.84 21.71 17.43
C ASP A 76 4.10 20.51 18.05
N LYS A 77 4.76 19.82 18.98
CA LYS A 77 4.25 18.61 19.62
C LYS A 77 2.87 18.81 20.27
N LYS A 78 2.62 19.98 20.87
CA LYS A 78 1.37 20.24 21.60
C LYS A 78 0.20 20.32 20.64
N ASN A 79 0.28 21.17 19.62
CA ASN A 79 -0.81 21.35 18.68
C ASN A 79 -0.95 20.17 17.70
N MET A 80 0.16 19.48 17.40
CA MET A 80 0.10 18.20 16.67
C MET A 80 -0.63 17.12 17.46
N ALA A 81 -0.46 17.04 18.78
CA ALA A 81 -1.23 16.10 19.61
C ALA A 81 -2.73 16.39 19.56
N THR A 82 -3.12 17.67 19.58
CA THR A 82 -4.52 18.09 19.36
C THR A 82 -5.04 17.65 17.99
N LEU A 83 -4.24 17.80 16.92
CA LEU A 83 -4.62 17.35 15.58
C LEU A 83 -4.80 15.83 15.53
N MET A 84 -3.88 15.07 16.12
CA MET A 84 -3.99 13.61 16.16
C MET A 84 -5.25 13.15 16.92
N ALA A 85 -5.62 13.84 18.00
CA ALA A 85 -6.86 13.54 18.73
C ALA A 85 -8.11 13.80 17.89
N GLU A 86 -8.14 14.85 17.06
CA GLU A 86 -9.22 15.07 16.09
C GLU A 86 -9.26 13.97 15.01
N PHE A 87 -8.09 13.54 14.52
CA PHE A 87 -8.02 12.41 13.59
C PHE A 87 -8.54 11.11 14.20
N ASP A 88 -8.27 10.85 15.48
CA ASP A 88 -8.80 9.68 16.17
C ASP A 88 -10.33 9.72 16.30
N LYS A 89 -10.92 10.89 16.55
CA LYS A 89 -12.39 11.07 16.53
C LYS A 89 -12.97 10.83 15.13
N ILE A 90 -12.31 11.32 14.08
CA ILE A 90 -12.71 11.10 12.70
C ILE A 90 -12.65 9.59 12.36
N ASN A 91 -11.55 8.93 12.72
CA ASN A 91 -11.38 7.49 12.50
C ASN A 91 -12.48 6.69 13.19
N ALA A 92 -12.79 7.01 14.46
CA ALA A 92 -13.87 6.36 15.19
C ALA A 92 -15.24 6.54 14.52
N LYS A 93 -15.54 7.76 14.02
CA LYS A 93 -16.78 8.04 13.28
C LYS A 93 -16.88 7.25 11.97
N LEU A 94 -15.75 7.00 11.31
CA LEU A 94 -15.67 6.24 10.06
C LEU A 94 -15.52 4.72 10.27
N GLY A 95 -15.50 4.24 11.52
CA GLY A 95 -15.32 2.82 11.82
C GLY A 95 -13.88 2.31 11.58
N ILE A 96 -12.90 3.20 11.47
CA ILE A 96 -11.49 2.87 11.27
C ILE A 96 -10.84 2.65 12.64
N ARG A 97 -10.35 1.43 12.88
CA ARG A 97 -9.62 1.06 14.09
C ARG A 97 -8.16 0.80 13.76
N LYS A 98 -7.25 1.50 14.44
CA LYS A 98 -5.80 1.34 14.22
C LYS A 98 -5.33 -0.08 14.56
N GLU A 99 -6.03 -0.73 15.48
CA GLU A 99 -5.77 -2.09 15.94
C GLU A 99 -6.01 -3.14 14.84
N ASP A 100 -6.86 -2.84 13.86
CA ASP A 100 -7.14 -3.73 12.73
C ASP A 100 -6.09 -3.62 11.62
N LEU A 101 -5.27 -2.55 11.60
CA LEU A 101 -4.30 -2.29 10.53
C LEU A 101 -3.34 -3.47 10.26
N PRO A 102 -2.78 -4.17 11.28
CA PRO A 102 -1.92 -5.33 11.03
C PRO A 102 -2.64 -6.45 10.29
N LYS A 103 -3.91 -6.70 10.63
CA LYS A 103 -4.75 -7.74 10.01
C LYS A 103 -5.11 -7.35 8.57
N ILE A 104 -5.60 -6.13 8.37
CA ILE A 104 -5.94 -5.60 7.04
C ILE A 104 -4.72 -5.62 6.11
N LYS A 105 -3.54 -5.24 6.63
CA LYS A 105 -2.29 -5.29 5.87
C LYS A 105 -1.95 -6.72 5.44
N GLN A 106 -2.10 -7.69 6.33
CA GLN A 106 -1.83 -9.09 6.01
C GLN A 106 -2.80 -9.64 4.97
N GLU A 107 -4.09 -9.32 5.09
CA GLU A 107 -5.12 -9.71 4.12
C GLU A 107 -4.84 -9.10 2.74
N LEU A 108 -4.49 -7.81 2.69
CA LEU A 108 -4.12 -7.13 1.45
C LEU A 108 -2.86 -7.75 0.80
N GLU A 109 -1.80 -7.97 1.57
CA GLU A 109 -0.58 -8.62 1.06
C GLU A 109 -0.87 -10.03 0.53
N PHE A 110 -1.78 -10.77 1.17
CA PHE A 110 -2.19 -12.09 0.72
C PHE A 110 -2.98 -12.04 -0.59
N GLU A 111 -3.95 -11.13 -0.72
CA GLU A 111 -4.75 -10.98 -1.93
C GLU A 111 -3.90 -10.51 -3.11
N ILE A 112 -3.00 -9.55 -2.91
CA ILE A 112 -2.04 -9.11 -3.93
C ILE A 112 -1.23 -10.30 -4.42
N ALA A 113 -0.64 -11.06 -3.50
CA ALA A 113 0.24 -12.15 -3.87
C ALA A 113 -0.54 -13.33 -4.50
N LYS A 114 -1.80 -13.55 -4.12
CA LYS A 114 -2.69 -14.51 -4.79
C LYS A 114 -3.04 -14.07 -6.21
N SER A 115 -3.31 -12.78 -6.42
CA SER A 115 -3.54 -12.20 -7.75
C SER A 115 -2.30 -12.35 -8.64
N GLU A 116 -1.12 -11.97 -8.13
CA GLU A 116 0.16 -12.14 -8.84
C GLU A 116 0.42 -13.60 -9.23
N LEU A 117 0.19 -14.56 -8.33
CA LEU A 117 0.35 -15.98 -8.64
C LEU A 117 -0.65 -16.48 -9.68
N THR A 118 -1.86 -15.92 -9.70
CA THR A 118 -2.90 -16.31 -10.66
C THR A 118 -2.53 -15.86 -12.07
N GLU A 119 -2.08 -14.62 -12.23
CA GLU A 119 -1.58 -14.10 -13.50
C GLU A 119 -0.31 -14.84 -13.95
N LEU A 120 0.67 -15.02 -13.05
CA LEU A 120 1.89 -15.77 -13.38
C LEU A 120 1.57 -17.19 -13.85
N LYS A 121 0.65 -17.89 -13.17
CA LYS A 121 0.22 -19.22 -13.58
C LYS A 121 -0.39 -19.19 -14.99
N LYS A 122 -1.24 -18.20 -15.28
CA LYS A 122 -1.87 -18.05 -16.59
C LYS A 122 -0.81 -17.84 -17.68
N GLU A 123 0.14 -16.92 -17.48
CA GLU A 123 1.24 -16.67 -18.41
C GLU A 123 2.08 -17.93 -18.65
N CYS A 124 2.39 -18.69 -17.59
CA CYS A 124 3.12 -19.95 -17.73
C CYS A 124 2.33 -21.01 -18.52
N VAL A 125 1.03 -21.17 -18.26
CA VAL A 125 0.18 -22.11 -19.00
C VAL A 125 0.13 -21.73 -20.47
N GLU A 126 -0.11 -20.46 -20.80
CA GLU A 126 -0.16 -19.99 -22.19
C GLU A 126 1.17 -20.22 -22.93
N ALA A 127 2.31 -20.02 -22.26
CA ALA A 127 3.63 -20.30 -22.81
C ALA A 127 3.84 -21.81 -23.06
N MET A 128 3.42 -22.66 -22.11
CA MET A 128 3.53 -24.12 -22.22
C MET A 128 2.63 -24.68 -23.32
N GLU A 129 1.38 -24.21 -23.41
CA GLU A 129 0.47 -24.57 -24.50
C GLU A 129 1.00 -24.14 -25.87
N THR A 130 1.68 -23.00 -25.94
CA THR A 130 2.35 -22.56 -27.18
C THR A 130 3.51 -23.48 -27.55
N GLN A 131 4.26 -23.97 -26.55
CA GLN A 131 5.37 -24.89 -26.78
C GLN A 131 4.92 -26.27 -27.26
N LEU A 132 3.82 -26.79 -26.71
CA LEU A 132 3.24 -28.10 -27.10
C LEU A 132 2.72 -28.13 -28.54
N LYS A 133 2.49 -26.97 -29.16
CA LYS A 133 2.12 -26.88 -30.58
C LYS A 133 3.29 -27.14 -31.54
N ARG A 134 4.52 -27.21 -31.04
CA ARG A 134 5.71 -27.51 -31.85
C ARG A 134 5.85 -29.01 -32.01
N GLU A 135 6.20 -29.46 -33.22
CA GLU A 135 6.32 -30.89 -33.56
C GLU A 135 7.23 -31.66 -32.60
N GLU A 136 8.28 -31.00 -32.08
CA GLU A 136 9.24 -31.54 -31.12
C GLU A 136 8.61 -31.99 -29.78
N PHE A 137 7.48 -31.39 -29.38
CA PHE A 137 6.86 -31.58 -28.07
C PHE A 137 5.39 -32.02 -28.16
N GLN A 138 4.89 -32.32 -29.36
CA GLN A 138 3.47 -32.62 -29.58
C GLN A 138 2.97 -33.88 -28.83
N ASP A 139 3.89 -34.82 -28.57
CA ASP A 139 3.61 -36.09 -27.88
C ASP A 139 3.97 -36.03 -26.37
N GLU A 140 4.46 -34.88 -25.88
CA GLU A 140 4.78 -34.71 -24.46
C GLU A 140 3.56 -34.29 -23.64
N GLU A 141 3.42 -34.86 -22.44
CA GLU A 141 2.41 -34.42 -21.49
C GLU A 141 2.84 -33.10 -20.84
N MET A 142 1.94 -32.12 -20.80
CA MET A 142 2.19 -30.84 -20.14
C MET A 142 2.46 -31.04 -18.64
N PRO A 143 3.62 -30.60 -18.10
CA PRO A 143 3.89 -30.74 -16.67
C PRO A 143 2.99 -29.82 -15.83
N ASP A 144 2.70 -30.21 -14.57
CA ASP A 144 2.00 -29.34 -13.62
C ASP A 144 2.86 -28.09 -13.35
N VAL A 145 2.34 -26.91 -13.69
CA VAL A 145 3.02 -25.61 -13.50
C VAL A 145 3.51 -25.42 -12.06
N ARG A 146 2.80 -25.96 -11.07
CA ARG A 146 3.22 -25.87 -9.66
C ARG A 146 4.53 -26.59 -9.38
N LYS A 147 4.88 -27.62 -10.17
CA LYS A 147 6.16 -28.33 -10.07
C LYS A 147 7.31 -27.50 -10.66
N GLN A 148 7.03 -26.58 -11.57
CA GLN A 148 8.00 -25.69 -12.21
C GLN A 148 8.32 -24.43 -11.37
N ASP A 149 7.65 -24.28 -10.23
CA ASP A 149 7.90 -23.17 -9.32
C ASP A 149 9.33 -23.22 -8.78
N ILE A 150 10.13 -22.18 -9.05
CA ILE A 150 11.53 -22.08 -8.61
C ILE A 150 11.68 -22.27 -7.09
N ARG A 151 10.64 -21.95 -6.31
CA ARG A 151 10.60 -22.15 -4.86
C ARG A 151 10.72 -23.61 -4.45
N ASN A 152 10.41 -24.57 -5.32
CA ASN A 152 10.61 -25.99 -5.08
C ASN A 152 12.09 -26.40 -5.19
N PHE A 153 12.94 -25.54 -5.74
CA PHE A 153 14.35 -25.81 -6.03
C PHE A 153 15.32 -24.97 -5.17
N LEU A 154 14.80 -24.11 -4.28
CA LEU A 154 15.54 -23.27 -3.34
C LEU A 154 15.43 -23.79 -1.90
#